data_AF-A0A4U0ZKQ2-F1
#
_entry.id   AF-A0A4U0ZKQ2-F1
#
_cell.length_a   1.000
_cell.length_b   1.000
_cell.length_c   1.000
_cell.angle_alpha   90.00
_cell.angle_beta   90.00
_cell.angle_gamma   90.00
#
_symmetry.space_group_name_H-M   'P 1'
#
loop_
_entity.id
_entity.type
_entity.pdbx_description
1 polymer ?
#
loop_
_entity_poly.entity_id
_entity_poly.type
_entity_poly.pdbx_seq_one_letter_code
_entity_poly.pdbx_strand_id
1 'polypeptide(L)'
;MQVNCPHCQKQLKLSGKIRESIEKLDPGQKIKVKCVYCTKPFALDALSVDVTAVPKDIRRKKENSPVMQSAGKVRPPAPPDVSWLAEGLFDDQEVIEDIPRALVLMPEIPAREMVVKAAATYGYQVEQANDATEAIERMRFVNYAAVFLHSRYESGGISSGKFHNYMRKMSMSRRRYVLYALLGDEFETLYDLQALAYSANLVVNDQDLRHIGVVLKKVIPEYEALFGPLMEELRIAGK
;
A
#
# COMPACT_ATOMS: atom_id res chain seq x y z
N MET A 1 21.72 -34.29 -25.63
CA MET A 1 20.59 -33.35 -25.73
C MET A 1 20.60 -32.41 -24.52
N GLN A 2 20.95 -31.16 -24.76
CA GLN A 2 20.86 -30.07 -23.79
C GLN A 2 19.68 -29.18 -24.20
N VAL A 3 18.80 -28.84 -23.25
CA VAL A 3 17.67 -27.96 -23.56
C VAL A 3 17.77 -26.72 -22.67
N ASN A 4 17.53 -25.56 -23.28
CA ASN A 4 17.45 -24.31 -22.56
C ASN A 4 16.09 -24.19 -21.89
N CYS A 5 16.08 -23.95 -20.58
CA CYS A 5 14.85 -23.63 -19.88
C CYS A 5 14.30 -22.27 -20.37
N PRO A 6 13.04 -22.16 -20.80
CA PRO A 6 12.48 -20.90 -21.28
C PRO A 6 12.38 -19.84 -20.17
N HIS A 7 12.37 -20.25 -18.89
CA HIS A 7 12.25 -19.32 -17.76
C HIS A 7 13.58 -18.78 -17.23
N CYS A 8 14.68 -19.51 -17.35
CA CYS A 8 15.97 -19.06 -16.84
C CYS A 8 17.10 -19.08 -17.88
N GLN A 9 16.81 -19.55 -19.10
CA GLN A 9 17.72 -19.67 -20.25
C GLN A 9 19.01 -20.47 -20.00
N LYS A 10 19.15 -21.10 -18.82
CA LYS A 10 20.27 -21.98 -18.49
C LYS A 10 20.11 -23.35 -19.15
N GLN A 11 21.20 -23.89 -19.66
CA GLN A 11 21.28 -25.21 -20.27
C GLN A 11 21.09 -26.31 -19.22
N LEU A 12 20.10 -27.18 -19.44
CA LEU A 12 19.84 -28.35 -18.60
C LEU A 12 20.28 -29.62 -19.33
N LYS A 13 21.05 -30.46 -18.64
CA LYS A 13 21.32 -31.84 -19.08
C LYS A 13 20.17 -32.73 -18.59
N LEU A 14 19.36 -33.23 -19.53
CA LEU A 14 18.25 -34.15 -19.22
C LEU A 14 18.80 -35.52 -18.77
N SER A 15 18.23 -36.11 -17.73
CA SER A 15 18.57 -37.45 -17.22
C SER A 15 18.02 -38.56 -18.13
N GLY A 16 18.63 -39.75 -18.11
CA GLY A 16 18.34 -40.85 -19.05
C GLY A 16 16.87 -41.25 -19.15
N LYS A 17 16.13 -41.26 -18.02
CA LYS A 17 14.71 -41.65 -17.99
C LYS A 17 13.77 -40.65 -18.68
N ILE A 18 14.12 -39.37 -18.66
CA ILE A 18 13.33 -38.32 -19.34
C ILE A 18 13.53 -38.42 -20.86
N ARG A 19 14.69 -38.95 -21.31
CA ARG A 19 15.00 -39.13 -22.73
C ARG A 19 14.13 -40.21 -23.37
N GLU A 20 14.07 -41.39 -22.76
CA GLU A 20 13.22 -42.50 -23.22
C GLU A 20 11.73 -42.12 -23.24
N SER A 21 11.32 -41.22 -22.33
CA SER A 21 9.94 -40.73 -22.28
C SER A 21 9.63 -39.71 -23.38
N ILE A 22 10.64 -38.97 -23.90
CA ILE A 22 10.45 -38.01 -24.98
C ILE A 22 10.41 -38.71 -26.34
N GLU A 23 11.19 -39.79 -26.52
CA GLU A 23 11.20 -40.58 -27.76
C GLU A 23 9.92 -41.38 -27.99
N LYS A 24 9.15 -41.65 -26.92
CA LYS A 24 7.88 -42.40 -26.98
C LYS A 24 6.62 -41.53 -27.10
N LEU A 25 6.76 -40.21 -27.28
CA LEU A 25 5.62 -39.30 -27.41
C LEU A 25 5.15 -39.19 -28.86
N ASP A 26 3.82 -39.17 -29.04
CA ASP A 26 3.18 -38.83 -30.31
C ASP A 26 3.33 -37.32 -30.64
N PRO A 27 3.36 -36.94 -31.94
CA PRO A 27 3.58 -35.55 -32.35
C PRO A 27 2.44 -34.64 -31.86
N GLY A 28 2.78 -33.75 -30.92
CA GLY A 28 1.87 -32.74 -30.34
C GLY A 28 1.68 -32.84 -28.82
N GLN A 29 2.26 -33.85 -28.16
CA GLN A 29 2.11 -34.06 -26.72
C GLN A 29 3.33 -33.57 -25.92
N LYS A 30 3.09 -32.70 -24.94
CA LYS A 30 4.11 -32.02 -24.13
C LYS A 30 4.33 -32.70 -22.78
N ILE A 31 5.57 -33.01 -22.42
CA ILE A 31 5.92 -33.46 -21.05
C ILE A 31 6.34 -32.27 -20.18
N LYS A 32 5.76 -32.17 -18.97
CA LYS A 32 6.15 -31.17 -17.97
C LYS A 32 7.37 -31.66 -17.18
N VAL A 33 8.49 -30.96 -17.32
CA VAL A 33 9.74 -31.24 -16.59
C VAL A 33 10.08 -30.07 -15.67
N LYS A 34 10.49 -30.37 -14.43
CA LYS A 34 10.92 -29.37 -13.45
C LYS A 34 12.38 -28.99 -13.69
N CYS A 35 12.67 -27.71 -13.84
CA CYS A 35 14.04 -27.23 -13.95
C CYS A 35 14.80 -27.39 -12.63
N VAL A 36 16.03 -27.94 -12.67
CA VAL A 36 16.87 -28.13 -11.46
C VAL A 36 17.31 -26.79 -10.86
N TYR A 37 17.51 -25.76 -11.69
CA TYR A 37 18.04 -24.47 -11.23
C TYR A 37 16.99 -23.47 -10.76
N CYS A 38 15.81 -23.43 -11.39
CA CYS A 38 14.77 -22.47 -11.03
C CYS A 38 13.53 -23.13 -10.42
N THR A 39 13.49 -24.45 -10.33
CA THR A 39 12.38 -25.27 -9.77
C THR A 39 11.01 -25.07 -10.42
N LYS A 40 10.88 -24.22 -11.46
CA LYS A 40 9.63 -24.03 -12.21
C LYS A 40 9.46 -25.16 -13.24
N PRO A 41 8.24 -25.74 -13.37
CA PRO A 41 7.94 -26.73 -14.40
C PRO A 41 7.77 -26.05 -15.76
N PHE A 42 8.34 -26.63 -16.81
CA PHE A 42 8.14 -26.18 -18.20
C PHE A 42 7.90 -27.38 -19.11
N ALA A 43 7.20 -27.14 -20.21
CA ALA A 43 6.75 -28.18 -21.13
C ALA A 43 7.76 -28.37 -22.27
N LEU A 44 8.17 -29.61 -22.53
CA LEU A 44 9.12 -30.00 -23.57
C LEU A 44 8.42 -30.82 -24.65
N ASP A 45 8.73 -30.51 -25.91
CA ASP A 45 8.28 -31.23 -27.11
C ASP A 45 9.47 -31.84 -27.87
N ALA A 46 9.23 -32.91 -28.63
CA ALA A 46 10.25 -33.62 -29.40
C ALA A 46 11.04 -32.73 -30.38
N LEU A 47 10.44 -31.63 -30.86
CA LEU A 47 11.05 -30.67 -31.80
C LEU A 47 11.97 -29.61 -31.14
N SER A 48 11.99 -29.54 -29.81
CA SER A 48 12.79 -28.54 -29.07
C SER A 48 14.21 -28.99 -28.75
N VAL A 49 14.64 -30.09 -29.40
CA VAL A 49 15.94 -30.69 -29.20
C VAL A 49 16.75 -30.56 -30.48
N ASP A 50 17.82 -29.78 -30.38
CA ASP A 50 18.83 -29.51 -31.42
C ASP A 50 18.44 -28.54 -32.54
N VAL A 51 18.69 -27.24 -32.31
CA VAL A 51 19.16 -26.36 -33.39
C VAL A 51 20.20 -25.37 -32.86
N THR A 52 21.45 -25.57 -33.25
CA THR A 52 22.54 -24.59 -33.18
C THR A 52 22.84 -24.03 -34.57
N ALA A 53 22.94 -22.70 -34.64
CA ALA A 53 23.62 -21.87 -35.66
C ALA A 53 22.98 -21.67 -37.07
N VAL A 54 22.97 -20.41 -37.48
CA VAL A 54 22.58 -19.74 -38.76
C VAL A 54 23.91 -19.55 -39.56
N PRO A 55 24.04 -19.46 -40.93
CA PRO A 55 23.20 -18.63 -41.82
C PRO A 55 23.08 -18.93 -43.36
N LYS A 56 22.10 -18.23 -43.97
CA LYS A 56 22.05 -17.52 -45.30
C LYS A 56 21.75 -18.21 -46.65
N ASP A 57 20.85 -17.51 -47.36
CA ASP A 57 20.49 -17.47 -48.81
C ASP A 57 19.70 -18.67 -49.36
N ILE A 58 18.57 -18.56 -50.10
CA ILE A 58 18.22 -17.66 -51.21
C ILE A 58 16.71 -17.35 -51.25
N ARG A 59 16.43 -16.14 -51.74
CA ARG A 59 15.14 -15.46 -52.05
C ARG A 59 14.22 -16.20 -53.03
N ARG A 60 12.89 -16.17 -52.81
CA ARG A 60 11.92 -15.26 -53.50
C ARG A 60 10.44 -15.56 -53.15
N LYS A 61 9.75 -14.52 -52.63
CA LYS A 61 8.37 -14.02 -52.89
C LYS A 61 7.24 -15.06 -53.06
N LYS A 62 6.13 -15.00 -52.31
CA LYS A 62 5.15 -13.92 -52.00
C LYS A 62 4.45 -14.35 -50.70
N GLU A 63 4.06 -13.50 -49.76
CA GLU A 63 3.02 -12.48 -49.88
C GLU A 63 3.02 -11.60 -48.61
N ASN A 64 2.41 -10.42 -48.73
CA ASN A 64 2.60 -9.26 -47.87
C ASN A 64 2.26 -9.47 -46.38
N SER A 65 3.30 -9.43 -45.56
CA SER A 65 3.25 -8.79 -44.23
C SER A 65 4.19 -7.57 -44.28
N PRO A 66 3.76 -6.35 -43.93
CA PRO A 66 4.71 -5.25 -43.77
C PRO A 66 5.48 -5.47 -42.46
N VAL A 67 6.77 -5.74 -42.58
CA VAL A 67 7.74 -5.70 -41.49
C VAL A 67 8.20 -4.25 -41.32
N MET A 68 8.05 -3.76 -40.09
CA MET A 68 8.78 -2.67 -39.42
C MET A 68 9.19 -1.44 -40.25
N GLN A 69 8.59 -0.31 -39.87
CA GLN A 69 9.40 0.88 -39.60
C GLN A 69 9.06 1.46 -38.23
N SER A 70 10.11 2.01 -37.62
CA SER A 70 10.12 3.17 -36.73
C SER A 70 9.83 2.96 -35.24
N ALA A 71 10.66 3.65 -34.43
CA ALA A 71 10.43 4.09 -33.06
C ALA A 71 9.39 3.27 -32.30
N GLY A 72 9.83 2.29 -31.51
CA GLY A 72 8.97 1.27 -30.90
C GLY A 72 7.77 1.86 -30.18
N LYS A 73 6.65 2.01 -30.89
CA LYS A 73 5.35 2.36 -30.33
C LYS A 73 4.98 1.23 -29.39
N VAL A 74 5.07 1.50 -28.10
CA VAL A 74 4.48 0.68 -27.03
C VAL A 74 3.04 0.40 -27.47
N ARG A 75 2.71 -0.88 -27.69
CA ARG A 75 1.33 -1.26 -28.01
C ARG A 75 0.54 -1.09 -26.72
N PRO A 76 -0.48 -0.22 -26.70
CA PRO A 76 -1.27 -0.05 -25.50
C PRO A 76 -1.93 -1.38 -25.14
N PRO A 77 -2.19 -1.63 -23.85
CA PRO A 77 -3.01 -2.76 -23.43
C PRO A 77 -4.36 -2.72 -24.15
N ALA A 78 -4.97 -3.89 -24.30
CA ALA A 78 -6.31 -3.99 -24.84
C ALA A 78 -7.26 -3.08 -24.03
N PRO A 79 -8.23 -2.42 -24.69
CA PRO A 79 -9.19 -1.57 -24.01
C PRO A 79 -9.92 -2.40 -22.94
N PRO A 80 -10.22 -1.79 -21.78
CA PRO A 80 -11.01 -2.44 -20.75
C PRO A 80 -12.40 -2.80 -21.30
N ASP A 81 -12.98 -3.89 -20.79
CA ASP A 81 -14.34 -4.27 -21.14
C ASP A 81 -15.34 -3.24 -20.60
N VAL A 82 -16.20 -2.75 -21.48
CA VAL A 82 -17.22 -1.72 -21.23
C VAL A 82 -18.63 -2.28 -21.31
N SER A 83 -18.77 -3.60 -21.36
CA SER A 83 -20.06 -4.32 -21.34
C SER A 83 -21.00 -3.82 -20.22
N TRP A 84 -20.44 -3.52 -19.04
CA TRP A 84 -21.17 -2.95 -17.90
C TRP A 84 -21.89 -1.63 -18.19
N LEU A 85 -21.40 -0.78 -19.12
CA LEU A 85 -22.10 0.47 -19.50
C LEU A 85 -23.45 0.19 -20.15
N ALA A 86 -23.53 -0.90 -20.92
CA ALA A 86 -24.76 -1.30 -21.60
C ALA A 86 -25.71 -2.00 -20.63
N GLU A 87 -25.17 -2.72 -19.65
CA GLU A 87 -25.95 -3.44 -18.64
C GLU A 87 -26.46 -2.52 -17.51
N GLY A 88 -25.89 -1.32 -17.38
CA GLY A 88 -26.28 -0.34 -16.33
C GLY A 88 -25.98 -0.82 -14.91
N LEU A 89 -25.26 -1.93 -14.77
CA LEU A 89 -24.85 -2.53 -13.53
C LEU A 89 -23.46 -2.00 -13.19
N PHE A 90 -23.44 -0.86 -12.51
CA PHE A 90 -22.30 -0.52 -11.68
C PHE A 90 -22.53 -1.21 -10.33
N ASP A 91 -21.55 -1.99 -9.87
CA ASP A 91 -21.48 -2.33 -8.45
C ASP A 91 -21.08 -1.02 -7.77
N ASP A 92 -22.08 -0.19 -7.46
CA ASP A 92 -21.96 0.88 -6.48
C ASP A 92 -21.73 0.17 -5.16
N GLN A 93 -20.50 -0.34 -5.00
CA GLN A 93 -19.97 -0.61 -3.69
C GLN A 93 -20.00 0.77 -3.05
N GLU A 94 -21.07 1.05 -2.30
CA GLU A 94 -21.20 2.21 -1.45
C GLU A 94 -19.94 2.20 -0.59
N VAL A 95 -18.91 2.88 -1.07
CA VAL A 95 -17.82 3.30 -0.23
C VAL A 95 -18.54 4.20 0.74
N ILE A 96 -18.74 3.72 1.96
CA ILE A 96 -19.19 4.54 3.06
C ILE A 96 -18.04 5.52 3.27
N GLU A 97 -18.00 6.59 2.47
CA GLU A 97 -16.89 7.54 2.37
C GLU A 97 -16.69 8.32 3.68
N ASP A 98 -17.65 8.25 4.60
CA ASP A 98 -17.71 9.10 5.78
C ASP A 98 -17.33 8.40 7.09
N ILE A 99 -16.67 7.23 7.09
CA ILE A 99 -16.09 6.71 8.34
C ILE A 99 -14.80 7.50 8.65
N PRO A 100 -14.75 8.29 9.74
CA PRO A 100 -13.58 9.09 10.06
C PRO A 100 -12.39 8.17 10.33
N ARG A 101 -11.25 8.44 9.70
CA ARG A 101 -10.03 7.64 9.88
C ARG A 101 -9.15 8.21 10.99
N ALA A 102 -8.53 7.32 11.75
CA ALA A 102 -7.53 7.67 12.76
C ALA A 102 -6.19 7.01 12.46
N LEU A 103 -5.09 7.75 12.60
CA LEU A 103 -3.73 7.22 12.45
C LEU A 103 -3.08 7.04 13.82
N VAL A 104 -2.63 5.84 14.14
CA VAL A 104 -1.94 5.53 15.40
C VAL A 104 -0.48 5.21 15.12
N LEU A 105 0.42 6.06 15.65
CA LEU A 105 1.86 5.99 15.51
C LEU A 105 2.49 5.75 16.89
N MET A 106 2.58 4.47 17.25
CA MET A 106 3.10 4.03 18.55
C MET A 106 4.03 2.83 18.34
N PRO A 107 5.07 2.67 19.17
CA PRO A 107 5.87 1.45 19.17
C PRO A 107 5.02 0.23 19.55
N GLU A 108 5.57 -0.97 19.39
CA GLU A 108 4.92 -2.24 19.74
C GLU A 108 4.83 -2.43 21.27
N ILE A 109 4.03 -1.59 21.93
CA ILE A 109 3.76 -1.64 23.37
C ILE A 109 2.31 -2.04 23.63
N PRO A 110 1.98 -2.68 24.77
CA PRO A 110 0.61 -3.07 25.10
C PRO A 110 -0.39 -1.89 25.07
N ALA A 111 0.08 -0.69 25.40
CA ALA A 111 -0.74 0.52 25.36
C ALA A 111 -1.24 0.88 23.95
N ARG A 112 -0.56 0.43 22.89
CA ARG A 112 -0.99 0.64 21.49
C ARG A 112 -2.37 0.06 21.24
N GLU A 113 -2.62 -1.16 21.68
CA GLU A 113 -3.91 -1.84 21.51
C GLU A 113 -5.03 -1.12 22.27
N MET A 114 -4.70 -0.52 23.42
CA MET A 114 -5.65 0.26 24.22
C MET A 114 -6.11 1.51 23.46
N VAL A 115 -5.17 2.23 22.84
CA VAL A 115 -5.46 3.42 22.04
C VAL A 115 -6.25 3.05 20.79
N VAL A 116 -5.85 1.99 20.07
CA VAL A 116 -6.57 1.48 18.89
C VAL A 116 -8.01 1.13 19.24
N LYS A 117 -8.23 0.37 20.33
CA LYS A 117 -9.56 -0.02 20.78
C LYS A 117 -10.39 1.19 21.20
N ALA A 118 -9.79 2.16 21.89
CA ALA A 118 -10.48 3.38 22.30
C ALA A 118 -10.93 4.19 21.09
N ALA A 119 -10.03 4.45 20.12
CA ALA A 119 -10.38 5.15 18.89
C ALA A 119 -11.48 4.43 18.09
N ALA A 120 -11.38 3.09 17.94
CA ALA A 120 -12.42 2.31 17.27
C ALA A 120 -13.80 2.39 17.98
N THR A 121 -13.81 2.48 19.31
CA THR A 121 -15.05 2.65 20.09
C THR A 121 -15.76 3.98 19.79
N TYR A 122 -15.00 5.01 19.44
CA TYR A 122 -15.53 6.32 19.02
C TYR A 122 -15.84 6.40 17.51
N GLY A 123 -15.88 5.27 16.81
CA GLY A 123 -16.27 5.21 15.40
C GLY A 123 -15.13 5.50 14.42
N TYR A 124 -13.88 5.61 14.88
CA TYR A 124 -12.75 5.80 13.97
C TYR A 124 -12.32 4.48 13.32
N GLN A 125 -12.09 4.50 12.01
CA GLN A 125 -11.34 3.45 11.34
C GLN A 125 -9.85 3.66 11.59
N VAL A 126 -9.25 2.79 12.39
CA VAL A 126 -7.86 2.96 12.85
C VAL A 126 -6.87 2.31 11.88
N GLU A 127 -5.91 3.11 11.42
CA GLU A 127 -4.74 2.67 10.66
C GLU A 127 -3.46 2.86 11.48
N GLN A 128 -2.48 2.01 11.22
CA GLN A 128 -1.15 2.07 11.82
C GLN A 128 -0.10 2.14 10.71
N ALA A 129 1.02 2.83 10.98
CA ALA A 129 2.16 2.92 10.08
C ALA A 129 3.45 2.56 10.80
N ASN A 130 4.36 1.87 10.09
CA ASN A 130 5.58 1.35 10.70
C ASN A 130 6.69 2.41 10.75
N ASP A 131 6.69 3.34 9.79
CA ASP A 131 7.66 4.42 9.71
C ASP A 131 7.00 5.80 9.57
N ALA A 132 7.68 6.83 10.06
CA ALA A 132 7.24 8.22 9.94
C ALA A 132 7.09 8.66 8.47
N THR A 133 7.94 8.15 7.57
CA THR A 133 7.86 8.47 6.14
C THR A 133 6.58 7.90 5.52
N GLU A 134 6.26 6.65 5.84
CA GLU A 134 5.02 5.98 5.42
C GLU A 134 3.78 6.71 5.98
N ALA A 135 3.81 7.08 7.26
CA ALA A 135 2.75 7.86 7.89
C ALA A 135 2.49 9.19 7.18
N ILE A 136 3.56 9.93 6.85
CA ILE A 136 3.47 11.20 6.11
C ILE A 136 2.90 10.97 4.70
N GLU A 137 3.32 9.90 4.01
CA GLU A 137 2.82 9.56 2.69
C GLU A 137 1.31 9.27 2.73
N ARG A 138 0.85 8.48 3.69
CA ARG A 138 -0.58 8.21 3.86
C ARG A 138 -1.37 9.48 4.14
N MET A 139 -0.87 10.38 4.98
CA MET A 139 -1.53 11.68 5.24
C MET A 139 -1.62 12.60 4.01
N ARG A 140 -0.90 12.33 2.92
CA ARG A 140 -1.04 13.08 1.67
C ARG A 140 -2.28 12.66 0.87
N PHE A 141 -2.64 11.39 0.95
CA PHE A 141 -3.74 10.81 0.16
C PHE A 141 -5.00 10.56 0.99
N VAL A 142 -4.85 10.44 2.31
CA VAL A 142 -5.93 10.15 3.25
C VAL A 142 -6.11 11.32 4.20
N ASN A 143 -7.35 11.76 4.36
CA ASN A 143 -7.74 12.68 5.40
C ASN A 143 -8.02 11.90 6.68
N TYR A 144 -7.21 12.14 7.70
CA TYR A 144 -7.38 11.57 9.03
C TYR A 144 -8.07 12.59 9.92
N ALA A 145 -9.17 12.20 10.56
CA ALA A 145 -9.86 13.02 11.54
C ALA A 145 -9.13 13.03 12.90
N ALA A 146 -8.34 12.00 13.20
CA ALA A 146 -7.54 11.92 14.42
C ALA A 146 -6.15 11.33 14.16
N VAL A 147 -5.16 11.80 14.91
CA VAL A 147 -3.78 11.30 14.84
C VAL A 147 -3.22 11.17 16.25
N PHE A 148 -2.75 9.98 16.60
CA PHE A 148 -2.12 9.68 17.87
C PHE A 148 -0.64 9.39 17.65
N LEU A 149 0.24 10.21 18.20
CA LEU A 149 1.69 10.03 18.11
C LEU A 149 2.28 9.81 19.50
N HIS A 150 3.02 8.72 19.68
CA HIS A 150 3.80 8.49 20.89
C HIS A 150 5.22 9.06 20.76
N SER A 151 5.73 9.67 21.83
CA SER A 151 7.12 10.11 21.96
C SER A 151 8.16 9.05 21.59
N ARG A 152 7.91 7.77 21.90
CA ARG A 152 8.82 6.66 21.59
C ARG A 152 8.63 6.05 20.20
N TYR A 153 7.78 6.63 19.34
CA TYR A 153 7.59 6.14 17.97
C TYR A 153 8.81 6.42 17.09
N GLU A 154 9.38 7.63 17.19
CA GLU A 154 10.60 8.00 16.48
C GLU A 154 11.79 8.02 17.45
N SER A 155 12.97 7.57 17.01
CA SER A 155 14.18 7.57 17.84
C SER A 155 14.59 8.96 18.32
N GLY A 156 14.15 10.01 17.62
CA GLY A 156 14.40 11.41 17.94
C GLY A 156 13.41 12.04 18.94
N GLY A 157 12.45 11.28 19.45
CA GLY A 157 11.38 11.81 20.30
C GLY A 157 10.47 12.80 19.57
N ILE A 158 9.68 13.55 20.34
CA ILE A 158 8.80 14.59 19.80
C ILE A 158 9.58 15.80 19.28
N SER A 159 10.66 16.19 19.96
CA SER A 159 11.44 17.38 19.60
C SER A 159 12.12 17.29 18.23
N SER A 160 12.63 16.11 17.85
CA SER A 160 13.32 15.91 16.56
C SER A 160 12.62 14.95 15.61
N GLY A 161 11.44 14.44 15.97
CA GLY A 161 10.62 13.56 15.13
C GLY A 161 10.23 14.22 13.81
N LYS A 162 10.38 13.47 12.71
CA LYS A 162 9.99 13.92 11.36
C LYS A 162 8.48 14.08 11.26
N PHE A 163 7.71 13.17 11.84
CA PHE A 163 6.25 13.21 11.77
C PHE A 163 5.69 14.37 12.59
N HIS A 164 6.19 14.58 13.81
CA HIS A 164 5.79 15.73 14.63
C HIS A 164 6.09 17.07 13.92
N ASN A 165 7.28 17.20 13.33
CA ASN A 165 7.64 18.39 12.55
C ASN A 165 6.78 18.57 11.30
N TYR A 166 6.35 17.48 10.64
CA TYR A 166 5.39 17.53 9.55
C TYR A 166 4.04 18.09 10.03
N MET A 167 3.50 17.57 11.14
CA MET A 167 2.26 18.08 11.75
C MET A 167 2.37 19.56 12.11
N ARG A 168 3.51 19.99 12.68
CA ARG A 168 3.77 21.40 13.01
C ARG A 168 3.75 22.34 11.81
N LYS A 169 4.21 21.87 10.65
CA LYS A 169 4.30 22.65 9.40
C LYS A 169 3.07 22.51 8.50
N MET A 170 2.10 21.67 8.87
CA MET A 170 0.87 21.49 8.11
C MET A 170 0.06 22.78 8.06
N SER A 171 -0.52 23.09 6.89
CA SER A 171 -1.36 24.27 6.73
C SER A 171 -2.59 24.20 7.65
N MET A 172 -3.01 25.36 8.17
CA MET A 172 -4.18 25.42 9.05
C MET A 172 -5.46 24.92 8.39
N SER A 173 -5.58 25.04 7.07
CA SER A 173 -6.73 24.51 6.31
C SER A 173 -6.91 23.00 6.45
N ARG A 174 -5.83 22.23 6.62
CA ARG A 174 -5.91 20.78 6.85
C ARG A 174 -5.82 20.44 8.33
N ARG A 175 -4.91 21.09 9.05
CA ARG A 175 -4.62 20.78 10.46
C ARG A 175 -5.83 20.94 11.37
N ARG A 176 -6.72 21.91 11.11
CA ARG A 176 -7.90 22.14 11.95
C ARG A 176 -8.89 20.97 11.94
N TYR A 177 -8.89 20.15 10.89
CA TYR A 177 -9.74 18.96 10.77
C TYR A 177 -9.15 17.70 11.42
N VAL A 178 -7.98 17.84 12.07
CA VAL A 178 -7.27 16.72 12.71
C VAL A 178 -7.23 16.94 14.21
N LEU A 179 -7.81 16.03 14.98
CA LEU A 179 -7.56 15.90 16.40
C LEU A 179 -6.17 15.28 16.60
N TYR A 180 -5.16 16.11 16.88
CA TYR A 180 -3.79 15.65 17.08
C TYR A 180 -3.47 15.43 18.57
N ALA A 181 -3.21 14.18 18.94
CA ALA A 181 -2.89 13.75 20.29
C ALA A 181 -1.45 13.25 20.41
N LEU A 182 -0.74 13.74 21.42
CA LEU A 182 0.61 13.32 21.79
C LEU A 182 0.56 12.42 23.03
N LEU A 183 1.28 11.31 22.98
CA LEU A 183 1.33 10.30 24.05
C LEU A 183 2.79 10.13 24.49
N GLY A 184 3.04 9.93 25.78
CA GLY A 184 4.40 9.79 26.29
C GLY A 184 4.49 9.94 27.80
N ASP A 185 5.60 9.53 28.37
CA ASP A 185 5.87 9.67 29.80
C ASP A 185 6.21 11.11 30.22
N GLU A 186 6.67 11.93 29.27
CA GLU A 186 7.01 13.34 29.50
C GLU A 186 5.80 14.30 29.58
N PHE A 187 4.60 13.81 29.25
CA PHE A 187 3.40 14.63 29.13
C PHE A 187 2.54 14.62 30.39
N GLU A 188 1.89 15.73 30.69
CA GLU A 188 0.85 15.81 31.72
C GLU A 188 -0.52 15.70 31.06
N THR A 189 -1.29 14.67 31.43
CA THR A 189 -2.58 14.38 30.80
C THR A 189 -3.54 15.56 30.89
N LEU A 190 -4.13 15.94 29.76
CA LEU A 190 -5.07 17.07 29.65
C LEU A 190 -4.45 18.43 30.00
N TYR A 191 -3.12 18.58 29.94
CA TYR A 191 -2.49 19.87 30.16
C TYR A 191 -2.44 20.72 28.88
N ASP A 192 -3.44 21.58 28.71
CA ASP A 192 -3.67 22.36 27.49
C ASP A 192 -2.51 23.28 27.09
N LEU A 193 -1.82 23.88 28.07
CA LEU A 193 -0.67 24.75 27.79
C LEU A 193 0.52 23.96 27.23
N GLN A 194 0.71 22.73 27.70
CA GLN A 194 1.73 21.83 27.15
C GLN A 194 1.32 21.35 25.76
N ALA A 195 0.06 20.96 25.55
CA ALA A 195 -0.45 20.62 24.22
C ALA A 195 -0.23 21.76 23.22
N LEU A 196 -0.57 23.00 23.61
CA LEU A 196 -0.35 24.20 22.81
C LEU A 196 1.13 24.42 22.46
N ALA A 197 2.04 24.23 23.42
CA ALA A 197 3.48 24.39 23.19
C ALA A 197 4.01 23.42 22.11
N TYR A 198 3.46 22.20 22.04
CA TYR A 198 3.76 21.23 20.99
C TYR A 198 2.86 21.34 19.76
N SER A 199 1.97 22.34 19.71
CA SER A 199 0.97 22.48 18.65
C SER A 199 0.06 21.24 18.49
N ALA A 200 -0.23 20.55 19.59
CA ALA A 200 -1.17 19.45 19.67
C ALA A 200 -2.51 19.90 20.27
N ASN A 201 -3.56 19.12 20.05
CA ASN A 201 -4.86 19.32 20.67
C ASN A 201 -4.94 18.63 22.04
N LEU A 202 -4.18 17.56 22.22
CA LEU A 202 -4.20 16.75 23.43
C LEU A 202 -2.79 16.22 23.73
N VAL A 203 -2.44 16.18 25.00
CA VAL A 203 -1.28 15.45 25.54
C VAL A 203 -1.77 14.44 26.59
N VAL A 204 -1.21 13.24 26.59
CA VAL A 204 -1.59 12.15 27.53
C VAL A 204 -0.34 11.46 28.06
N ASN A 205 -0.30 11.28 29.38
CA ASN A 205 0.77 10.52 30.04
C ASN A 205 0.59 9.02 29.81
N ASP A 206 1.69 8.29 29.66
CA ASP A 206 1.71 6.82 29.60
C ASP A 206 0.97 6.13 30.77
N GLN A 207 1.03 6.71 31.97
CA GLN A 207 0.35 6.20 33.17
C GLN A 207 -1.17 6.20 33.03
N ASP A 208 -1.70 7.19 32.30
CA ASP A 208 -3.14 7.42 32.13
C ASP A 208 -3.71 6.81 30.84
N LEU A 209 -2.87 6.18 30.00
CA LEU A 209 -3.32 5.50 28.78
C LEU A 209 -4.37 4.41 29.06
N ARG A 210 -4.41 3.89 30.29
CA ARG A 210 -5.48 2.96 30.73
C ARG A 210 -6.87 3.58 30.71
N HIS A 211 -6.94 4.90 30.81
CA HIS A 211 -8.15 5.70 30.85
C HIS A 211 -8.34 6.53 29.57
N ILE A 212 -7.58 6.24 28.51
CA ILE A 212 -7.64 6.98 27.24
C ILE A 212 -9.06 7.06 26.66
N GLY A 213 -9.87 6.01 26.83
CA GLY A 213 -11.27 6.03 26.42
C GLY A 213 -12.09 7.12 27.13
N VAL A 214 -11.84 7.37 28.43
CA VAL A 214 -12.50 8.43 29.19
C VAL A 214 -11.97 9.80 28.78
N VAL A 215 -10.65 9.91 28.53
CA VAL A 215 -10.02 11.13 28.03
C VAL A 215 -10.65 11.53 26.69
N LEU A 216 -10.75 10.60 25.74
CA LEU A 216 -11.39 10.86 24.44
C LEU A 216 -12.87 11.24 24.57
N LYS A 217 -13.59 10.65 25.53
CA LYS A 217 -14.99 11.02 25.81
C LYS A 217 -15.17 12.49 26.13
N LYS A 218 -14.19 13.08 26.82
CA LYS A 218 -14.18 14.48 27.21
C LYS A 218 -13.69 15.37 26.07
N VAL A 219 -12.57 14.99 25.45
CA VAL A 219 -11.85 15.85 24.50
C VAL A 219 -12.55 15.95 23.14
N ILE A 220 -13.17 14.88 22.64
CA ILE A 220 -13.83 14.91 21.33
C ILE A 220 -14.97 15.95 21.30
N PRO A 221 -15.93 15.96 22.25
CA PRO A 221 -16.95 16.99 22.29
C PRO A 221 -16.38 18.41 22.48
N GLU A 222 -15.33 18.59 23.28
CA GLU A 222 -14.68 19.89 23.47
C GLU A 222 -14.04 20.40 22.18
N TYR A 223 -13.36 19.51 21.44
CA TYR A 223 -12.78 19.80 20.13
C TYR A 223 -13.86 20.15 19.10
N GLU A 224 -14.95 19.39 19.04
CA GLU A 224 -16.08 19.66 18.15
C GLU A 224 -16.80 20.96 18.50
N ALA A 225 -16.97 21.28 19.78
CA ALA A 225 -17.57 22.55 20.20
C ALA A 225 -16.68 23.76 19.82
N LEU A 226 -15.36 23.59 19.89
CA LEU A 226 -14.40 24.65 19.58
C LEU A 226 -14.26 24.91 18.07
N PHE A 227 -14.16 23.86 17.27
CA PHE A 227 -13.88 23.97 15.84
C PHE A 227 -15.09 23.72 14.94
N GLY A 228 -16.12 23.03 15.41
CA GLY A 228 -17.31 22.65 14.63
C GLY A 228 -18.00 23.85 13.96
N PRO A 229 -18.33 24.93 14.68
CA PRO A 229 -18.93 26.12 14.06
C PRO A 229 -18.06 26.71 12.96
N LEU A 230 -16.74 26.76 13.16
CA LEU A 230 -15.80 27.26 12.15
C LEU A 230 -15.75 26.34 10.92
N MET A 231 -15.73 25.03 11.12
CA MET A 231 -15.73 24.05 10.03
C MET A 231 -17.02 24.13 9.20
N GLU A 232 -18.16 24.32 9.86
CA GLU A 232 -19.46 24.46 9.18
C GLU A 232 -19.51 25.72 8.31
N GLU A 233 -19.04 26.86 8.83
CA GLU A 233 -18.94 28.10 8.03
C GLU A 233 -17.98 27.96 6.84
N LEU A 234 -16.85 27.26 7.03
CA LEU A 234 -15.91 26.98 5.93
C LEU A 234 -16.55 26.08 4.86
N ARG A 235 -17.30 25.05 5.29
CA ARG A 235 -18.05 24.16 4.40
C ARG A 235 -19.09 24.93 3.58
N ILE A 236 -19.86 25.82 4.22
CA ILE A 236 -20.84 26.70 3.54
C ILE A 236 -20.13 27.63 2.54
N ALA A 237 -18.95 28.14 2.91
CA ALA A 237 -18.13 28.98 2.02
C ALA A 237 -17.44 28.19 0.88
N GLY A 238 -17.60 26.86 0.82
CA GLY A 238 -16.99 25.99 -0.19
C GLY A 238 -15.47 25.86 -0.05
N LYS A 239 -14.94 25.95 1.17
CA LYS A 239 -13.49 25.90 1.48
C LYS A 239 -13.09 24.71 2.34
#